data_AF-A0A964V1V2-F1
#
_entry.id   AF-A0A964V1V2-F1
#
_cell.length_a   1.000
_cell.length_b   1.000
_cell.length_c   1.000
_cell.angle_alpha   90.00
_cell.angle_beta   90.00
_cell.angle_gamma   90.00
#
_symmetry.space_group_name_H-M   'P 1'
#
loop_
_entity.id
_entity.type
_entity.pdbx_description
1 polymer ?
#
loop_
_entity_poly.entity_id
_entity_poly.type
_entity_poly.pdbx_seq_one_letter_code
_entity_poly.pdbx_strand_id
1 'polypeptide(L)'
;MNKYRTHNCSELTINNIGKQIILSGWVHKKRDHGNLLFIDLRDHYGMTQCVIDNKNEHFPALEKIKLETVIRIEGDVVGRTADTINKELATGSIEVLIKNFNVLGSTKELPLPIFSDQEYSEEIRLKYRYLDLRRKKLHQNIILRSNVISFIRKKMESLGFLEYQTPILTSSSPEGARDFLVPSRLNPGKFYALPQAPQQFKQLIMVSGFDRYFQIAPCFRDEDARADRSPGEFYQLDIEMSFVEQEDVFQVVEPLLHEVFTKFSKGYSISKTPFKRFKYKDAMLKFGTDKPDLRNPIEINDVTEIFEREDVKLEIFKKLIQKK
;
A
#
# COMPACT_ATOMS: atom_id res chain seq x y z
N MET A 1 18.74 22.05 17.31
CA MET A 1 17.67 22.52 16.39
C MET A 1 18.04 22.07 14.98
N ASN A 2 17.13 21.45 14.24
CA ASN A 2 17.43 20.94 12.89
C ASN A 2 17.53 22.12 11.90
N LYS A 3 18.64 22.19 11.14
CA LYS A 3 18.91 23.25 10.16
C LYS A 3 17.76 23.47 9.17
N TYR A 4 17.07 22.41 8.79
CA TYR A 4 16.07 22.43 7.71
C TYR A 4 14.64 22.61 8.21
N ARG A 5 14.36 22.33 9.49
CA ARG A 5 12.99 22.46 10.01
C ARG A 5 12.94 22.53 11.53
N THR A 6 11.92 23.20 12.02
CA THR A 6 11.49 23.17 13.43
C THR A 6 10.30 22.24 13.64
N HIS A 7 9.41 22.17 12.65
CA HIS A 7 8.19 21.36 12.65
C HIS A 7 8.05 20.69 11.28
N ASN A 8 7.19 19.68 11.15
CA ASN A 8 6.77 19.21 9.83
C ASN A 8 5.59 20.03 9.28
N CYS A 9 5.30 19.91 7.98
CA CYS A 9 4.28 20.70 7.29
C CYS A 9 2.84 20.35 7.69
N SER A 10 2.60 19.40 8.59
CA SER A 10 1.26 19.04 9.08
C SER A 10 1.11 19.13 10.60
N GLU A 11 2.12 19.67 11.29
CA GLU A 11 2.22 19.67 12.75
C GLU A 11 1.72 20.96 13.40
N LEU A 12 1.69 22.06 12.64
CA LEU A 12 1.33 23.37 13.16
C LEU A 12 -0.16 23.45 13.52
N THR A 13 -0.45 24.05 14.66
CA THR A 13 -1.80 24.26 15.20
C THR A 13 -1.98 25.72 15.64
N ILE A 14 -3.18 26.07 16.10
CA ILE A 14 -3.47 27.39 16.70
C ILE A 14 -2.54 27.72 17.89
N ASN A 15 -2.01 26.71 18.59
CA ASN A 15 -1.08 26.92 19.72
C ASN A 15 0.31 27.38 19.29
N ASN A 16 0.56 27.42 17.98
CA ASN A 16 1.80 27.89 17.40
C ASN A 16 1.75 29.36 16.95
N ILE A 17 0.57 30.01 16.99
CA ILE A 17 0.41 31.42 16.58
C ILE A 17 1.41 32.32 17.33
N GLY A 18 2.05 33.22 16.60
CA GLY A 18 3.08 34.14 17.10
C GLY A 18 4.49 33.52 17.21
N LYS A 19 4.65 32.21 16.98
CA LYS A 19 5.98 31.57 17.00
C LYS A 19 6.67 31.71 15.65
N GLN A 20 7.98 31.95 15.70
CA GLN A 20 8.87 31.79 14.55
C GLN A 20 9.17 30.32 14.31
N ILE A 21 9.03 29.90 13.06
CA ILE A 21 9.26 28.52 12.64
C ILE A 21 10.12 28.46 11.38
N ILE A 22 10.68 27.29 11.18
CA ILE A 22 11.34 26.88 9.94
C ILE A 22 10.60 25.66 9.39
N LEU A 23 10.19 25.71 8.13
CA LEU A 23 9.66 24.58 7.38
C LEU A 23 10.49 24.34 6.12
N SER A 24 10.62 23.08 5.71
CA SER A 24 11.17 22.72 4.40
C SER A 24 10.25 21.74 3.70
N GLY A 25 10.09 21.91 2.40
CA GLY A 25 9.21 21.05 1.60
C GLY A 25 9.23 21.40 0.12
N TRP A 26 8.30 20.78 -0.60
CA TRP A 26 8.06 21.02 -2.02
C TRP A 26 6.97 22.06 -2.20
N VAL A 27 7.22 23.03 -3.09
CA VAL A 27 6.19 23.98 -3.55
C VAL A 27 5.11 23.20 -4.30
N HIS A 28 4.00 22.88 -3.64
CA HIS A 28 2.98 22.00 -4.21
C HIS A 28 2.01 22.77 -5.11
N LYS A 29 1.57 23.93 -4.65
CA LYS A 29 0.67 24.83 -5.37
C LYS A 29 1.06 26.27 -5.07
N LYS A 30 0.83 27.16 -6.03
CA LYS A 30 0.94 28.60 -5.87
C LYS A 30 -0.33 29.29 -6.32
N ARG A 31 -0.73 30.34 -5.62
CA ARG A 31 -1.86 31.20 -5.97
C ARG A 31 -1.42 32.65 -5.79
N ASP A 32 -1.40 33.39 -6.88
CA ASP A 32 -0.99 34.78 -6.90
C ASP A 32 -2.22 35.69 -7.00
N HIS A 33 -2.34 36.61 -6.05
CA HIS A 33 -3.39 37.62 -5.98
C HIS A 33 -2.84 39.04 -6.17
N GLY A 34 -1.62 39.18 -6.71
CA GLY A 34 -0.93 40.44 -6.96
C GLY A 34 -0.28 41.05 -5.71
N ASN A 35 -1.07 41.27 -4.65
CA ASN A 35 -0.54 41.79 -3.39
C ASN A 35 -0.03 40.69 -2.45
N LEU A 36 -0.57 39.48 -2.59
CA LEU A 36 -0.25 38.32 -1.77
C LEU A 36 0.01 37.12 -2.68
N LEU A 37 1.06 36.37 -2.36
CA LEU A 37 1.36 35.09 -2.96
C LEU A 37 1.19 33.99 -1.91
N PHE A 38 0.29 33.06 -2.17
CA PHE A 38 0.07 31.88 -1.35
C PHE A 38 0.79 30.69 -1.94
N ILE A 39 1.52 29.97 -1.08
CA ILE A 39 2.29 28.78 -1.42
C ILE A 39 1.83 27.67 -0.50
N ASP A 40 1.31 26.58 -1.06
CA ASP A 40 1.08 25.38 -0.28
C ASP A 40 2.38 24.57 -0.26
N LEU A 41 3.05 24.53 0.89
CA LEU A 41 4.28 23.79 1.09
C LEU A 41 3.96 22.37 1.59
N ARG A 42 4.42 21.35 0.85
CA ARG A 42 4.16 19.94 1.14
C ARG A 42 5.42 19.23 1.63
N ASP A 43 5.27 18.34 2.59
CA ASP A 43 6.27 17.32 2.92
C ASP A 43 5.65 15.91 3.03
N HIS A 44 6.36 14.96 3.64
CA HIS A 44 5.86 13.60 3.86
C HIS A 44 4.58 13.54 4.72
N TYR A 45 4.44 14.46 5.67
CA TYR A 45 3.42 14.44 6.72
C TYR A 45 2.15 15.16 6.31
N GLY A 46 2.26 16.17 5.43
CA GLY A 46 1.12 16.91 4.93
C GLY A 46 1.51 18.24 4.30
N MET A 47 0.68 19.25 4.53
CA MET A 47 0.79 20.55 3.86
C MET A 47 0.49 21.70 4.81
N THR A 48 1.22 22.80 4.65
CA THR A 48 0.98 24.08 5.33
C THR A 48 0.92 25.19 4.29
N GLN A 49 -0.07 26.06 4.41
CA GLN A 49 -0.12 27.28 3.59
C GLN A 49 0.87 28.30 4.14
N CYS A 50 1.65 28.86 3.22
CA CYS A 50 2.60 29.91 3.48
C CYS A 50 2.18 31.12 2.65
N VAL A 51 2.32 32.31 3.19
CA VAL A 51 1.91 33.56 2.54
C VAL A 51 3.08 34.53 2.53
N ILE A 52 3.25 35.25 1.42
CA ILE A 52 4.22 36.34 1.31
C ILE A 52 3.55 37.57 0.68
N ASP A 53 3.80 38.74 1.27
CA ASP A 53 3.33 40.04 0.80
C ASP A 53 4.30 40.63 -0.22
N ASN A 54 3.79 41.38 -1.19
CA ASN A 54 4.59 41.99 -2.25
C ASN A 54 5.64 43.02 -1.77
N LYS A 55 5.52 43.51 -0.53
CA LYS A 55 6.52 44.36 0.12
C LYS A 55 7.75 43.60 0.58
N ASN A 56 7.68 42.27 0.67
CA ASN A 56 8.84 41.44 1.03
C ASN A 56 9.78 41.31 -0.18
N GLU A 57 11.08 41.54 0.03
CA GLU A 57 12.11 41.47 -1.02
C GLU A 57 12.17 40.11 -1.76
N HIS A 58 11.71 39.04 -1.11
CA HIS A 58 11.69 37.69 -1.66
C HIS A 58 10.47 37.39 -2.55
N PHE A 59 9.47 38.27 -2.57
CA PHE A 59 8.24 38.05 -3.34
C PHE A 59 8.52 37.77 -4.82
N PRO A 60 9.31 38.57 -5.57
CA PRO A 60 9.52 38.33 -7.00
C PRO A 60 10.24 37.01 -7.31
N ALA A 61 11.06 36.52 -6.36
CA ALA A 61 11.77 35.26 -6.51
C ALA A 61 10.84 34.05 -6.27
N LEU A 62 9.98 34.13 -5.25
CA LEU A 62 8.95 33.10 -4.99
C LEU A 62 7.84 33.11 -6.03
N GLU A 63 7.48 34.26 -6.58
CA GLU A 63 6.52 34.39 -7.68
C GLU A 63 6.99 33.58 -8.90
N LYS A 64 8.28 33.65 -9.24
CA LYS A 64 8.88 32.94 -10.38
C LYS A 64 9.27 31.49 -10.10
N ILE A 65 9.19 31.03 -8.84
CA ILE A 65 9.65 29.69 -8.47
C ILE A 65 8.83 28.60 -9.14
N LYS A 66 9.46 27.53 -9.63
CA LYS A 66 8.74 26.43 -10.27
C LYS A 66 8.07 25.54 -9.23
N LEU A 67 6.92 24.96 -9.57
CA LEU A 67 6.32 23.91 -8.74
C LEU A 67 7.30 22.76 -8.51
N GLU A 68 7.14 22.10 -7.38
CA GLU A 68 8.00 21.01 -6.91
C GLU A 68 9.47 21.41 -6.67
N THR A 69 9.79 22.69 -6.68
CA THR A 69 11.07 23.19 -6.15
C THR A 69 11.11 22.95 -4.65
N VAL A 70 12.26 22.50 -4.15
CA VAL A 70 12.47 22.27 -2.72
C VAL A 70 12.94 23.57 -2.09
N ILE A 71 12.17 24.07 -1.13
CA ILE A 71 12.49 25.31 -0.41
C ILE A 71 12.52 25.09 1.09
N ARG A 72 13.31 25.91 1.76
CA ARG A 72 13.28 26.14 3.20
C ARG A 72 12.75 27.54 3.43
N ILE A 73 11.73 27.68 4.25
CA ILE A 73 11.18 28.98 4.65
C ILE A 73 11.42 29.22 6.14
N GLU A 74 11.58 30.48 6.49
CA GLU A 74 11.52 30.98 7.87
C GLU A 74 10.38 31.99 7.93
N GLY A 75 9.54 31.89 8.95
CA GLY A 75 8.35 32.72 9.04
C GLY A 75 7.65 32.66 10.38
N ASP A 76 6.65 33.53 10.55
CA ASP A 76 5.80 33.55 11.74
C ASP A 76 4.50 32.80 11.46
N VAL A 77 4.03 32.03 12.43
CA VAL A 77 2.70 31.41 12.36
C VAL A 77 1.64 32.46 12.70
N VAL A 78 0.66 32.62 11.81
CA VAL A 78 -0.47 33.52 11.99
C VAL A 78 -1.78 32.74 11.87
N GLY A 79 -2.82 33.22 12.55
CA GLY A 79 -4.16 32.66 12.44
C GLY A 79 -4.83 33.11 11.15
N ARG A 80 -5.58 32.21 10.52
CA ARG A 80 -6.44 32.58 9.40
C ARG A 80 -7.69 33.31 9.89
N THR A 81 -8.26 34.15 9.04
CA THR A 81 -9.59 34.73 9.31
C THR A 81 -10.64 33.63 9.26
N ALA A 82 -11.76 33.81 9.97
CA ALA A 82 -12.82 32.80 10.07
C ALA A 82 -13.31 32.30 8.70
N ASP A 83 -13.39 33.21 7.72
CA ASP A 83 -13.86 32.92 6.36
C ASP A 83 -12.82 32.18 5.48
N THR A 84 -11.55 32.14 5.91
CA THR A 84 -10.44 31.53 5.15
C THR A 84 -9.90 30.23 5.76
N ILE A 85 -10.55 29.74 6.82
CA ILE A 85 -10.25 28.46 7.45
C ILE A 85 -10.55 27.32 6.48
N ASN A 86 -9.54 26.50 6.19
CA ASN A 86 -9.70 25.30 5.38
C ASN A 86 -9.92 24.08 6.28
N LYS A 87 -11.15 23.54 6.31
CA LYS A 87 -11.49 22.36 7.12
C LYS A 87 -10.91 21.04 6.60
N GLU A 88 -10.44 21.00 5.35
CA GLU A 88 -9.85 19.80 4.74
C GLU A 88 -8.36 19.62 5.07
N LEU A 89 -7.71 20.66 5.61
CA LEU A 89 -6.30 20.64 6.01
C LEU A 89 -6.16 20.66 7.53
N ALA A 90 -5.30 19.79 8.07
CA ALA A 90 -5.00 19.77 9.49
C ALA A 90 -4.46 21.11 10.02
N THR A 91 -3.68 21.81 9.19
CA THR A 91 -3.11 23.13 9.45
C THR A 91 -4.01 24.27 8.96
N GLY A 92 -5.24 23.98 8.52
CA GLY A 92 -6.07 24.93 7.77
C GLY A 92 -6.65 26.08 8.59
N SER A 93 -6.44 26.10 9.91
CA SER A 93 -6.76 27.26 10.77
C SER A 93 -5.61 28.26 10.89
N ILE A 94 -4.42 27.92 10.39
CA ILE A 94 -3.22 28.77 10.45
C ILE A 94 -2.60 28.94 9.06
N GLU A 95 -1.67 29.86 8.96
CA GLU A 95 -0.73 29.98 7.85
C GLU A 95 0.62 30.52 8.35
N VAL A 96 1.64 30.44 7.50
CA VAL A 96 2.99 30.91 7.82
C VAL A 96 3.31 32.15 6.98
N LEU A 97 3.49 33.30 7.62
CA LEU A 97 3.97 34.51 6.97
C LEU A 97 5.48 34.38 6.71
N ILE A 98 5.86 34.26 5.45
CA ILE A 98 7.26 34.07 5.04
C ILE A 98 8.03 35.36 5.29
N LYS A 99 9.11 35.24 6.08
CA LYS A 99 10.10 36.30 6.29
C LYS A 99 11.30 36.12 5.39
N ASN A 100 11.82 34.91 5.33
CA ASN A 100 12.99 34.54 4.53
C ASN A 100 12.77 33.17 3.86
N PHE A 101 13.42 32.93 2.73
CA PHE A 101 13.44 31.61 2.10
C PHE A 101 14.79 31.30 1.46
N ASN A 102 15.08 30.01 1.33
CA ASN A 102 16.24 29.49 0.63
C ASN A 102 15.81 28.34 -0.30
N VAL A 103 16.32 28.34 -1.53
CA VAL A 103 16.14 27.22 -2.45
C VAL A 103 17.14 26.12 -2.09
N LEU A 104 16.63 24.93 -1.78
CA LEU A 104 17.46 23.75 -1.47
C LEU A 104 17.68 22.88 -2.71
N GLY A 105 16.74 22.89 -3.65
CA GLY A 105 16.84 22.12 -4.89
C GLY A 105 15.86 22.61 -5.94
N SER A 106 16.38 23.08 -7.06
CA SER A 106 15.60 23.62 -8.18
C SER A 106 15.00 22.51 -9.05
N THR A 107 13.87 22.80 -9.68
CA THR A 107 13.15 21.83 -10.52
C THR A 107 13.11 22.28 -11.99
N LYS A 108 13.28 21.32 -12.91
CA LYS A 108 13.06 21.53 -14.35
C LYS A 108 11.56 21.53 -14.67
N GLU A 109 11.19 21.57 -15.94
CA GLU A 109 9.80 21.31 -16.32
C GLU A 109 9.38 19.90 -15.88
N LEU A 110 8.17 19.77 -15.34
CA LEU A 110 7.68 18.52 -14.77
C LEU A 110 7.08 17.64 -15.88
N PRO A 111 7.52 16.37 -16.01
CA PRO A 111 6.96 15.46 -17.01
C PRO A 111 5.55 14.97 -16.63
N LEU A 112 5.16 15.08 -15.36
CA LEU A 112 3.78 14.95 -14.90
C LEU A 112 3.48 15.97 -13.78
N PRO A 113 2.33 16.64 -13.80
CA PRO A 113 1.84 17.40 -12.66
C PRO A 113 1.61 16.52 -11.43
N ILE A 114 2.16 16.92 -10.29
CA ILE A 114 1.93 16.25 -9.00
C ILE A 114 0.65 16.77 -8.33
N PHE A 115 0.37 18.06 -8.51
CA PHE A 115 -0.89 18.70 -8.13
C PHE A 115 -1.93 18.50 -9.26
N SER A 116 -2.44 17.28 -9.38
CA SER A 116 -3.55 16.97 -10.30
C SER A 116 -4.22 15.65 -9.91
N ASP A 117 -5.56 15.68 -9.86
CA ASP A 117 -6.40 14.48 -9.75
C ASP A 117 -6.59 13.79 -11.12
N GLN A 118 -6.06 14.37 -12.20
CA GLN A 118 -6.08 13.76 -13.52
C GLN A 118 -5.35 12.41 -13.51
N GLU A 119 -5.99 11.40 -14.09
CA GLU A 119 -5.31 10.13 -14.35
C GLU A 119 -4.44 10.28 -15.60
N TYR A 120 -3.13 10.11 -15.40
CA TYR A 120 -2.15 10.01 -16.47
C TYR A 120 -1.98 8.54 -16.86
N SER A 121 -1.51 8.31 -18.09
CA SER A 121 -1.19 6.95 -18.55
C SER A 121 -0.24 6.26 -17.59
N GLU A 122 -0.45 4.95 -17.41
CA GLU A 122 0.38 4.13 -16.54
C GLU A 122 1.85 4.16 -16.97
N GLU A 123 2.11 4.18 -18.27
CA GLU A 123 3.47 4.26 -18.84
C GLU A 123 4.25 5.48 -18.32
N ILE A 124 3.67 6.69 -18.39
CA ILE A 124 4.34 7.92 -17.91
C ILE A 124 4.54 7.84 -16.39
N ARG A 125 3.53 7.34 -15.67
CA ARG A 125 3.57 7.21 -14.20
C ARG A 125 4.65 6.23 -13.74
N LEU A 126 4.82 5.11 -14.44
CA LEU A 126 5.87 4.13 -14.14
C LEU A 126 7.26 4.65 -14.55
N LYS A 127 7.38 5.31 -15.70
CA LYS A 127 8.63 5.94 -16.16
C LYS A 127 9.15 6.99 -15.16
N TYR A 128 8.24 7.77 -14.57
CA TYR A 128 8.56 8.81 -13.59
C TYR A 128 8.03 8.46 -12.19
N ARG A 129 8.15 7.18 -11.80
CA ARG A 129 7.56 6.66 -10.56
C ARG A 129 7.99 7.43 -9.29
N TYR A 130 9.21 7.95 -9.26
CA TYR A 130 9.71 8.77 -8.16
C TYR A 130 8.95 10.10 -7.97
N LEU A 131 8.31 10.63 -9.02
CA LEU A 131 7.39 11.77 -8.93
C LEU A 131 5.96 11.32 -8.62
N ASP A 132 5.50 10.25 -9.27
CA ASP A 132 4.15 9.68 -9.05
C ASP A 132 3.96 9.26 -7.57
N LEU A 133 5.01 8.76 -6.92
CA LEU A 133 5.02 8.44 -5.48
C LEU A 133 4.78 9.65 -4.57
N ARG A 134 4.97 10.89 -5.04
CA ARG A 134 4.65 12.11 -4.27
C ARG A 134 3.17 12.45 -4.29
N ARG A 135 2.39 11.85 -5.19
CA ARG A 135 0.94 12.08 -5.28
C ARG A 135 0.24 11.46 -4.08
N LYS A 136 -0.74 12.18 -3.51
CA LYS A 136 -1.41 11.87 -2.25
C LYS A 136 -1.87 10.40 -2.16
N LYS A 137 -2.59 9.90 -3.18
CA LYS A 137 -3.14 8.53 -3.19
C LYS A 137 -2.05 7.47 -3.09
N LEU A 138 -1.00 7.55 -3.90
CA LEU A 138 0.08 6.57 -3.88
C LEU A 138 0.96 6.67 -2.64
N HIS A 139 1.28 7.89 -2.21
CA HIS A 139 2.02 8.11 -0.97
C HIS A 139 1.31 7.46 0.22
N GLN A 140 -0.02 7.67 0.33
CA GLN A 140 -0.85 7.04 1.35
C GLN A 140 -0.88 5.52 1.24
N ASN A 141 -0.93 4.95 0.02
CA ASN A 141 -0.88 3.50 -0.18
C ASN A 141 0.45 2.88 0.28
N ILE A 142 1.59 3.53 0.03
CA ILE A 142 2.90 3.06 0.47
C ILE A 142 3.03 3.13 2.00
N ILE A 143 2.58 4.24 2.60
CA ILE A 143 2.52 4.37 4.07
C ILE A 143 1.61 3.29 4.67
N LEU A 144 0.43 3.07 4.08
CA LEU A 144 -0.50 2.04 4.51
C LEU A 144 0.15 0.66 4.46
N ARG A 145 0.80 0.29 3.36
CA ARG A 145 1.53 -0.98 3.22
C ARG A 145 2.58 -1.14 4.32
N SER A 146 3.38 -0.11 4.59
CA SER A 146 4.39 -0.12 5.65
C SER A 146 3.77 -0.33 7.05
N ASN A 147 2.68 0.38 7.34
CA ASN A 147 1.97 0.27 8.62
C ASN A 147 1.30 -1.10 8.81
N VAL A 148 0.73 -1.67 7.74
CA VAL A 148 0.16 -3.03 7.75
C VAL A 148 1.23 -4.06 8.04
N ILE A 149 2.37 -4.02 7.33
CA ILE A 149 3.49 -4.94 7.55
C ILE A 149 4.03 -4.81 8.99
N SER A 150 4.22 -3.58 9.46
CA SER A 150 4.70 -3.32 10.84
C SER A 150 3.72 -3.85 11.90
N PHE A 151 2.42 -3.76 11.64
CA PHE A 151 1.40 -4.32 12.51
C PHE A 151 1.42 -5.85 12.51
N ILE A 152 1.50 -6.47 11.32
CA ILE A 152 1.61 -7.92 11.18
C ILE A 152 2.81 -8.44 11.96
N ARG A 153 4.01 -7.84 11.80
CA ARG A 153 5.21 -8.24 12.55
C ARG A 153 4.99 -8.25 14.06
N LYS A 154 4.51 -7.12 14.61
CA LYS A 154 4.22 -7.01 16.05
C LYS A 154 3.19 -8.03 16.52
N LYS A 155 2.16 -8.30 15.71
CA LYS A 155 1.15 -9.30 16.04
C LYS A 155 1.74 -10.71 16.06
N MET A 156 2.49 -11.08 15.03
CA MET A 156 3.18 -12.38 14.97
C MET A 156 4.13 -12.57 16.15
N GLU A 157 4.94 -11.57 16.49
CA GLU A 157 5.82 -11.57 17.67
C GLU A 157 5.01 -11.80 18.96
N SER A 158 3.90 -11.08 19.16
CA SER A 158 3.04 -11.29 20.34
C SER A 158 2.36 -12.67 20.39
N LEU A 159 2.27 -13.38 19.26
CA LEU A 159 1.76 -14.75 19.17
C LEU A 159 2.88 -15.79 19.33
N GLY A 160 4.09 -15.37 19.70
CA GLY A 160 5.24 -16.23 19.95
C GLY A 160 5.97 -16.69 18.68
N PHE A 161 5.69 -16.09 17.53
CA PHE A 161 6.43 -16.36 16.31
C PHE A 161 7.73 -15.56 16.24
N LEU A 162 8.75 -16.13 15.62
CA LEU A 162 10.02 -15.48 15.34
C LEU A 162 10.20 -15.26 13.83
N GLU A 163 10.67 -14.06 13.44
CA GLU A 163 10.94 -13.74 12.03
C GLU A 163 12.30 -14.32 11.63
N TYR A 164 12.33 -15.37 10.80
CA TYR A 164 13.57 -15.94 10.30
C TYR A 164 13.79 -15.53 8.84
N GLN A 165 15.01 -15.12 8.52
CA GLN A 165 15.38 -14.81 7.15
C GLN A 165 15.95 -16.05 6.46
N THR A 166 15.34 -16.43 5.34
CA THR A 166 15.78 -17.58 4.54
C THR A 166 16.62 -17.12 3.33
N PRO A 167 17.54 -17.96 2.83
CA PRO A 167 18.31 -17.64 1.62
C PRO A 167 17.44 -17.36 0.39
N ILE A 168 17.88 -16.41 -0.45
CA ILE A 168 17.24 -16.07 -1.74
C ILE A 168 17.90 -16.81 -2.92
N LEU A 169 19.18 -17.15 -2.84
CA LEU A 169 19.84 -17.94 -3.90
C LEU A 169 19.75 -19.42 -3.52
N THR A 170 18.82 -20.15 -4.14
CA THR A 170 18.52 -21.55 -3.80
C THR A 170 18.82 -22.49 -4.96
N SER A 171 18.60 -23.79 -4.76
CA SER A 171 18.46 -24.75 -5.86
C SER A 171 17.10 -24.59 -6.54
N SER A 172 17.03 -24.91 -7.84
CA SER A 172 15.76 -24.98 -8.57
C SER A 172 14.93 -26.20 -8.13
N SER A 173 13.60 -26.05 -8.14
CA SER A 173 12.66 -27.16 -7.94
C SER A 173 11.81 -27.34 -9.19
N PRO A 174 11.77 -28.55 -9.79
CA PRO A 174 11.05 -28.78 -11.04
C PRO A 174 9.53 -28.87 -10.93
N GLU A 175 8.95 -28.79 -9.71
CA GLU A 175 7.53 -29.11 -9.47
C GLU A 175 6.59 -27.89 -9.45
N GLY A 176 7.12 -26.68 -9.70
CA GLY A 176 6.39 -25.42 -9.56
C GLY A 176 6.26 -24.59 -10.84
N ALA A 177 6.16 -23.28 -10.65
CA ALA A 177 6.27 -22.30 -11.75
C ALA A 177 7.70 -22.30 -12.33
N ARG A 178 7.95 -21.50 -13.37
CA ARG A 178 9.34 -21.28 -13.84
C ARG A 178 10.11 -20.44 -12.82
N ASP A 179 11.35 -20.83 -12.56
CA ASP A 179 12.27 -20.12 -11.68
C ASP A 179 13.07 -19.06 -12.46
N PHE A 180 13.36 -17.93 -11.82
CA PHE A 180 14.42 -17.05 -12.29
C PHE A 180 15.78 -17.67 -11.97
N LEU A 181 16.64 -17.77 -12.99
CA LEU A 181 17.97 -18.33 -12.86
C LEU A 181 19.03 -17.24 -12.69
N VAL A 182 19.94 -17.46 -11.74
CA VAL A 182 21.10 -16.60 -11.49
C VAL A 182 22.38 -17.39 -11.75
N PRO A 183 23.15 -17.09 -12.81
CA PRO A 183 24.36 -17.84 -13.15
C PRO A 183 25.44 -17.68 -12.08
N SER A 184 26.08 -18.79 -11.71
CA SER A 184 27.16 -18.79 -10.72
C SER A 184 28.51 -18.51 -11.38
N ARG A 185 29.12 -17.35 -11.08
CA ARG A 185 30.50 -17.04 -11.52
C ARG A 185 31.52 -18.06 -11.02
N LEU A 186 31.35 -18.57 -9.79
CA LEU A 186 32.30 -19.48 -9.14
C LEU A 186 32.15 -20.93 -9.58
N ASN A 187 31.00 -21.30 -10.15
CA ASN A 187 30.69 -22.67 -10.52
C ASN A 187 30.19 -22.68 -11.98
N PRO A 188 31.12 -22.68 -12.96
CA PRO A 188 30.74 -22.66 -14.37
C PRO A 188 29.75 -23.77 -14.73
N GLY A 189 28.70 -23.42 -15.48
CA GLY A 189 27.62 -24.34 -15.86
C GLY A 189 26.55 -24.57 -14.78
N LYS A 190 26.68 -23.97 -13.59
CA LYS A 190 25.67 -24.07 -12.52
C LYS A 190 24.93 -22.74 -12.32
N PHE A 191 23.67 -22.85 -11.91
CA PHE A 191 22.77 -21.73 -11.66
C PHE A 191 22.15 -21.86 -10.28
N TYR A 192 21.91 -20.72 -9.64
CA TYR A 192 20.95 -20.61 -8.54
C TYR A 192 19.56 -20.32 -9.12
N ALA A 193 18.54 -20.60 -8.33
CA ALA A 193 17.17 -20.18 -8.57
C ALA A 193 16.73 -19.18 -7.50
N LEU A 194 15.87 -18.23 -7.87
CA LEU A 194 15.16 -17.39 -6.91
C LEU A 194 13.91 -18.12 -6.40
N PRO A 195 13.60 -18.10 -5.09
CA PRO A 195 12.56 -18.92 -4.51
C PRO A 195 11.16 -18.40 -4.85
N GLN A 196 10.27 -19.33 -5.19
CA GLN A 196 8.84 -19.05 -5.39
C GLN A 196 8.09 -18.84 -4.07
N ALA A 197 8.63 -19.44 -2.99
CA ALA A 197 8.25 -19.32 -1.59
C ALA A 197 9.37 -19.93 -0.74
N PRO A 198 9.53 -19.58 0.54
CA PRO A 198 10.51 -20.19 1.45
C PRO A 198 10.09 -21.60 1.94
N GLN A 199 9.29 -22.34 1.15
CA GLN A 199 8.66 -23.61 1.52
C GLN A 199 9.66 -24.67 2.02
N GLN A 200 10.81 -24.82 1.35
CA GLN A 200 11.83 -25.78 1.77
C GLN A 200 12.47 -25.38 3.10
N PHE A 201 12.73 -24.09 3.28
CA PHE A 201 13.40 -23.60 4.49
C PHE A 201 12.50 -23.60 5.71
N LYS A 202 11.22 -23.22 5.59
CA LYS A 202 10.31 -23.27 6.73
C LYS A 202 10.14 -24.69 7.26
N GLN A 203 10.11 -25.70 6.39
CA GLN A 203 10.11 -27.10 6.79
C GLN A 203 11.40 -27.50 7.52
N LEU A 204 12.57 -27.10 7.00
CA LEU A 204 13.85 -27.35 7.68
C LEU A 204 13.93 -26.66 9.05
N ILE A 205 13.35 -25.47 9.19
CA ILE A 205 13.28 -24.74 10.47
C ILE A 205 12.42 -25.50 11.47
N MET A 206 11.26 -26.05 11.07
CA MET A 206 10.45 -26.90 11.95
C MET A 206 11.21 -28.17 12.37
N VAL A 207 11.86 -28.85 11.42
CA VAL A 207 12.69 -30.05 11.70
C VAL A 207 13.86 -29.73 12.64
N SER A 208 14.38 -28.50 12.60
CA SER A 208 15.46 -28.02 13.48
C SER A 208 15.01 -27.72 14.90
N GLY A 209 13.73 -27.90 15.23
CA GLY A 209 13.19 -27.72 16.58
C GLY A 209 12.65 -26.32 16.89
N PHE A 210 12.51 -25.45 15.89
CA PHE A 210 11.84 -24.17 16.08
C PHE A 210 10.32 -24.36 15.98
N ASP A 211 9.58 -23.90 17.01
CA ASP A 211 8.14 -24.17 17.12
C ASP A 211 7.28 -23.33 16.18
N ARG A 212 7.61 -22.04 16.01
CA ARG A 212 6.78 -21.04 15.32
C ARG A 212 7.63 -20.10 14.47
N TYR A 213 7.48 -20.21 13.16
CA TYR A 213 8.21 -19.44 12.16
C TYR A 213 7.26 -18.48 11.43
N PHE A 214 7.72 -17.26 11.17
CA PHE A 214 7.12 -16.44 10.13
C PHE A 214 8.18 -15.68 9.33
N GLN A 215 7.81 -15.21 8.14
CA GLN A 215 8.63 -14.28 7.35
C GLN A 215 7.75 -13.43 6.44
N ILE A 216 8.10 -12.15 6.30
CA ILE A 216 7.62 -11.33 5.17
C ILE A 216 8.59 -11.52 4.00
N ALA A 217 8.43 -12.63 3.27
CA ALA A 217 9.41 -13.13 2.31
C ALA A 217 9.24 -12.53 0.91
N PRO A 218 10.31 -12.07 0.24
CA PRO A 218 10.28 -11.82 -1.20
C PRO A 218 10.21 -13.17 -1.94
N CYS A 219 9.33 -13.23 -2.92
CA CYS A 219 9.03 -14.42 -3.71
C CYS A 219 9.07 -14.06 -5.20
N PHE A 220 9.55 -14.99 -6.01
CA PHE A 220 9.81 -14.75 -7.43
C PHE A 220 9.16 -15.81 -8.31
N ARG A 221 8.50 -15.40 -9.40
CA ARG A 221 7.87 -16.31 -10.36
C ARG A 221 8.07 -15.81 -11.79
N ASP A 222 8.66 -16.64 -12.64
CA ASP A 222 8.86 -16.36 -14.07
C ASP A 222 7.62 -16.78 -14.89
N GLU A 223 6.46 -16.20 -14.53
CA GLU A 223 5.18 -16.42 -15.17
C GLU A 223 4.66 -15.15 -15.84
N ASP A 224 3.77 -15.33 -16.83
CA ASP A 224 3.11 -14.21 -17.48
C ASP A 224 2.33 -13.37 -16.45
N ALA A 225 2.50 -12.06 -16.55
CA ALA A 225 1.81 -11.10 -15.70
C ALA A 225 0.30 -11.10 -15.99
N ARG A 226 -0.49 -10.81 -14.96
CA ARG A 226 -1.95 -10.63 -15.03
C ARG A 226 -2.33 -9.40 -14.20
N ALA A 227 -3.54 -8.90 -14.36
CA ALA A 227 -4.02 -7.72 -13.64
C ALA A 227 -3.86 -7.83 -12.10
N ASP A 228 -3.95 -9.03 -11.55
CA ASP A 228 -3.81 -9.35 -10.13
C ASP A 228 -2.46 -9.99 -9.75
N ARG A 229 -1.53 -10.09 -10.71
CA ARG A 229 -0.24 -10.77 -10.54
C ARG A 229 0.91 -9.87 -10.96
N SER A 230 1.66 -9.40 -9.96
CA SER A 230 2.89 -8.64 -10.16
C SER A 230 3.87 -9.45 -11.02
N PRO A 231 4.49 -8.83 -12.05
CA PRO A 231 5.53 -9.49 -12.83
C PRO A 231 6.77 -9.73 -11.97
N GLY A 232 7.28 -10.95 -12.00
CA GLY A 232 8.59 -11.28 -11.45
C GLY A 232 8.65 -11.43 -9.94
N GLU A 233 8.32 -10.38 -9.17
CA GLU A 233 8.50 -10.35 -7.71
C GLU A 233 7.23 -9.92 -6.96
N PHE A 234 7.04 -10.50 -5.77
CA PHE A 234 6.00 -10.12 -4.81
C PHE A 234 6.43 -10.53 -3.39
N TYR A 235 5.69 -10.04 -2.38
CA TYR A 235 5.96 -10.39 -0.98
C TYR A 235 4.82 -11.24 -0.42
N GLN A 236 5.18 -12.24 0.37
CA GLN A 236 4.24 -13.09 1.09
C GLN A 236 4.46 -12.99 2.59
N LEU A 237 3.37 -13.11 3.36
CA LEU A 237 3.46 -13.50 4.77
C LEU A 237 3.48 -15.02 4.78
N ASP A 238 4.65 -15.60 5.00
CA ASP A 238 4.83 -17.04 5.15
C ASP A 238 4.88 -17.40 6.64
N ILE A 239 4.20 -18.50 7.00
CA ILE A 239 3.98 -18.93 8.38
C ILE A 239 4.14 -20.45 8.42
N GLU A 240 4.78 -20.97 9.45
CA GLU A 240 4.87 -22.40 9.74
C GLU A 240 4.84 -22.64 11.26
N MET A 241 4.23 -23.73 11.69
CA MET A 241 4.04 -24.08 13.10
C MET A 241 4.27 -25.59 13.29
N SER A 242 4.92 -25.99 14.39
CA SER A 242 5.12 -27.38 14.78
C SER A 242 4.00 -27.88 15.70
N PHE A 243 3.78 -29.20 15.72
CA PHE A 243 2.85 -29.89 16.64
C PHE A 243 1.42 -29.34 16.67
N VAL A 244 0.89 -28.98 15.51
CA VAL A 244 -0.44 -28.36 15.37
C VAL A 244 -1.35 -29.12 14.41
N GLU A 245 -2.65 -28.96 14.62
CA GLU A 245 -3.69 -29.34 13.67
C GLU A 245 -4.16 -28.13 12.86
N GLN A 246 -5.03 -28.36 11.87
CA GLN A 246 -5.59 -27.30 11.03
C GLN A 246 -6.26 -26.19 11.85
N GLU A 247 -6.98 -26.54 12.92
CA GLU A 247 -7.71 -25.55 13.71
C GLU A 247 -6.78 -24.59 14.45
N ASP A 248 -5.63 -25.07 14.95
CA ASP A 248 -4.65 -24.22 15.63
C ASP A 248 -4.07 -23.16 14.67
N VAL A 249 -3.86 -23.52 13.40
CA VAL A 249 -3.42 -22.58 12.36
C VAL A 249 -4.50 -21.53 12.09
N PHE A 250 -5.78 -21.93 12.01
CA PHE A 250 -6.87 -20.97 11.85
C PHE A 250 -7.03 -20.03 13.04
N GLN A 251 -6.83 -20.53 14.27
CA GLN A 251 -6.83 -19.71 15.48
C GLN A 251 -5.73 -18.64 15.50
N VAL A 252 -4.66 -18.81 14.72
CA VAL A 252 -3.63 -17.78 14.52
C VAL A 252 -4.01 -16.82 13.38
N VAL A 253 -4.37 -17.37 12.21
CA VAL A 253 -4.55 -16.60 10.98
C VAL A 253 -5.83 -15.78 10.98
N GLU A 254 -6.96 -16.32 11.45
CA GLU A 254 -8.24 -15.62 11.42
C GLU A 254 -8.22 -14.35 12.30
N PRO A 255 -7.75 -14.39 13.57
CA PRO A 255 -7.63 -13.17 14.38
C PRO A 255 -6.61 -12.18 13.81
N LEU A 256 -5.48 -12.65 13.29
CA LEU A 256 -4.49 -11.79 12.63
C LEU A 256 -5.13 -10.98 11.49
N LEU A 257 -5.82 -11.66 10.57
CA LEU A 257 -6.49 -11.00 9.45
C LEU A 257 -7.62 -10.09 9.95
N HIS A 258 -8.46 -10.55 10.86
CA HIS A 258 -9.55 -9.75 11.42
C HIS A 258 -9.04 -8.45 12.06
N GLU A 259 -7.96 -8.50 12.84
CA GLU A 259 -7.37 -7.33 13.49
C GLU A 259 -6.68 -6.40 12.49
N VAL A 260 -5.97 -6.92 11.48
CA VAL A 260 -5.40 -6.12 10.38
C VAL A 260 -6.52 -5.33 9.71
N PHE A 261 -7.58 -6.00 9.27
CA PHE A 261 -8.67 -5.34 8.58
C PHE A 261 -9.44 -4.39 9.50
N THR A 262 -9.71 -4.76 10.75
CA THR A 262 -10.37 -3.88 11.73
C THR A 262 -9.59 -2.59 11.93
N LYS A 263 -8.26 -2.66 12.00
CA LYS A 263 -7.40 -1.50 12.22
C LYS A 263 -7.30 -0.58 11.00
N PHE A 264 -7.27 -1.14 9.79
CA PHE A 264 -6.88 -0.40 8.59
C PHE A 264 -8.01 -0.17 7.56
N SER A 265 -9.18 -0.79 7.73
CA SER A 265 -10.29 -0.72 6.76
C SER A 265 -11.18 0.53 6.86
N LYS A 266 -10.90 1.49 7.75
CA LYS A 266 -11.60 2.80 7.79
C LYS A 266 -13.15 2.72 7.78
N GLY A 267 -13.72 1.82 8.57
CA GLY A 267 -15.18 1.74 8.77
C GLY A 267 -15.93 0.78 7.83
N TYR A 268 -15.23 0.00 7.01
CA TYR A 268 -15.87 -1.14 6.33
C TYR A 268 -16.26 -2.23 7.34
N SER A 269 -17.36 -2.93 7.05
CA SER A 269 -17.78 -4.10 7.82
C SER A 269 -16.79 -5.24 7.63
N ILE A 270 -16.29 -5.76 8.75
CA ILE A 270 -15.39 -6.92 8.75
C ILE A 270 -16.15 -8.12 9.29
N SER A 271 -16.03 -9.26 8.61
CA SER A 271 -16.58 -10.53 9.09
C SER A 271 -16.05 -10.85 10.48
N LYS A 272 -16.94 -11.28 11.38
CA LYS A 272 -16.55 -11.75 12.71
C LYS A 272 -15.81 -13.09 12.58
N THR A 273 -14.88 -13.32 13.50
CA THR A 273 -14.28 -14.64 13.68
C THR A 273 -15.19 -15.54 14.53
N PRO A 274 -15.17 -16.87 14.32
CA PRO A 274 -14.47 -17.56 13.24
C PRO A 274 -15.08 -17.27 11.87
N PHE A 275 -14.26 -17.25 10.82
CA PHE A 275 -14.75 -16.97 9.47
C PHE A 275 -15.63 -18.10 8.94
N LYS A 276 -16.55 -17.78 8.02
CA LYS A 276 -17.39 -18.80 7.37
C LYS A 276 -16.52 -19.72 6.52
N ARG A 277 -16.61 -21.02 6.77
CA ARG A 277 -15.83 -22.06 6.07
C ARG A 277 -16.74 -22.87 5.15
N PHE A 278 -16.21 -23.23 3.99
CA PHE A 278 -16.87 -24.09 3.02
C PHE A 278 -15.91 -25.21 2.64
N LYS A 279 -16.42 -26.43 2.48
CA LYS A 279 -15.66 -27.47 1.78
C LYS A 279 -15.55 -27.07 0.32
N TYR A 280 -14.45 -27.44 -0.33
CA TYR A 280 -14.23 -27.18 -1.76
C TYR A 280 -15.43 -27.63 -2.62
N LYS A 281 -15.93 -28.85 -2.40
CA LYS A 281 -17.08 -29.40 -3.13
C LYS A 281 -18.33 -28.52 -2.98
N ASP A 282 -18.60 -28.03 -1.77
CA ASP A 282 -19.77 -27.20 -1.48
C ASP A 282 -19.63 -25.82 -2.13
N ALA A 283 -18.42 -25.24 -2.12
CA ALA A 283 -18.15 -23.96 -2.77
C ALA A 283 -18.29 -24.05 -4.29
N MET A 284 -17.77 -25.12 -4.91
CA MET A 284 -17.92 -25.36 -6.35
C MET A 284 -19.39 -25.58 -6.75
N LEU A 285 -20.16 -26.32 -5.93
CA LEU A 285 -21.58 -26.55 -6.21
C LEU A 285 -22.42 -25.28 -6.05
N LYS A 286 -22.19 -24.48 -5.00
CA LYS A 286 -23.01 -23.30 -4.68
C LYS A 286 -22.59 -22.03 -5.42
N PHE A 287 -21.32 -21.89 -5.77
CA PHE A 287 -20.78 -20.64 -6.32
C PHE A 287 -20.01 -20.82 -7.62
N GLY A 288 -19.71 -22.06 -8.03
CA GLY A 288 -18.95 -22.33 -9.25
C GLY A 288 -17.46 -21.93 -9.16
N THR A 289 -16.97 -21.63 -7.96
CA THR A 289 -15.58 -21.20 -7.72
C THR A 289 -15.13 -21.56 -6.30
N ASP A 290 -13.83 -21.79 -6.13
CA ASP A 290 -13.15 -22.03 -4.86
C ASP A 290 -12.82 -20.73 -4.08
N LYS A 291 -13.05 -19.57 -4.68
CA LYS A 291 -12.88 -18.24 -4.08
C LYS A 291 -14.14 -17.37 -4.23
N PRO A 292 -15.28 -17.78 -3.65
CA PRO A 292 -16.56 -17.13 -3.87
C PRO A 292 -16.62 -15.71 -3.32
N ASP A 293 -17.26 -14.80 -4.07
CA ASP A 293 -17.61 -13.47 -3.59
C ASP A 293 -18.94 -13.51 -2.81
N LEU A 294 -18.86 -13.61 -1.49
CA LEU A 294 -20.03 -13.71 -0.60
C LEU A 294 -20.84 -12.41 -0.48
N ARG A 295 -20.40 -11.31 -1.11
CA ARG A 295 -21.20 -10.08 -1.19
C ARG A 295 -22.29 -10.19 -2.26
N ASN A 296 -22.11 -11.09 -3.23
CA ASN A 296 -23.14 -11.43 -4.20
C ASN A 296 -24.08 -12.48 -3.58
N PRO A 297 -25.39 -12.20 -3.43
CA PRO A 297 -26.32 -13.14 -2.80
C PRO A 297 -26.74 -14.30 -3.71
N ILE A 298 -26.31 -14.32 -4.98
CA ILE A 298 -26.72 -15.34 -5.95
C ILE A 298 -25.98 -16.65 -5.68
N GLU A 299 -26.74 -17.73 -5.46
CA GLU A 299 -26.23 -19.10 -5.31
C GLU A 299 -26.72 -19.99 -6.46
N ILE A 300 -25.84 -20.87 -6.94
CA ILE A 300 -26.16 -21.95 -7.87
C ILE A 300 -26.97 -23.00 -7.11
N ASN A 301 -28.07 -23.45 -7.71
CA ASN A 301 -28.88 -24.54 -7.20
C ASN A 301 -28.90 -25.69 -8.21
N ASP A 302 -28.72 -26.91 -7.72
CA ASP A 302 -28.90 -28.10 -8.52
C ASP A 302 -30.41 -28.35 -8.72
N VAL A 303 -30.81 -28.42 -9.99
CA VAL A 303 -32.21 -28.61 -10.40
C VAL A 303 -32.39 -29.89 -11.22
N THR A 304 -31.40 -30.79 -11.16
CA THR A 304 -31.39 -32.06 -11.93
C THR A 304 -32.68 -32.85 -11.73
N GLU A 305 -33.13 -33.01 -10.47
CA GLU A 305 -34.37 -33.74 -10.14
C GLU A 305 -35.62 -33.16 -10.83
N ILE A 306 -35.67 -31.83 -11.02
CA ILE A 306 -36.81 -31.19 -11.71
C ILE A 306 -36.84 -31.62 -13.18
N PHE A 307 -35.67 -31.65 -13.82
CA PHE A 307 -35.55 -32.02 -15.23
C PHE A 307 -35.71 -33.52 -15.49
N GLU A 308 -35.56 -34.38 -14.46
CA GLU A 308 -35.82 -35.82 -14.56
C GLU A 308 -37.31 -36.18 -14.58
N ARG A 309 -38.18 -35.31 -14.06
CA ARG A 309 -39.63 -35.57 -14.00
C ARG A 309 -40.24 -35.87 -15.37
N GLU A 310 -41.20 -36.79 -15.40
CA GLU A 310 -41.85 -37.22 -16.65
C GLU A 310 -42.59 -36.07 -17.36
N ASP A 311 -43.18 -35.14 -16.59
CA ASP A 311 -43.97 -34.03 -17.13
C ASP A 311 -43.13 -32.92 -17.79
N VAL A 312 -41.81 -32.87 -17.54
CA VAL A 312 -40.90 -31.88 -18.14
C VAL A 312 -40.47 -32.31 -19.54
N LYS A 313 -40.77 -31.51 -20.57
CA LYS A 313 -40.50 -31.85 -21.99
C LYS A 313 -39.19 -31.27 -22.55
N LEU A 314 -38.32 -30.76 -21.69
CA LEU A 314 -37.05 -30.12 -22.11
C LEU A 314 -35.97 -31.17 -22.38
N GLU A 315 -36.06 -31.81 -23.56
CA GLU A 315 -35.23 -32.94 -23.98
C GLU A 315 -33.71 -32.69 -23.93
N ILE A 316 -33.27 -31.44 -24.13
CA ILE A 316 -31.83 -31.12 -24.12
C ILE A 316 -31.20 -31.40 -22.75
N PHE A 317 -31.91 -31.10 -21.66
CA PHE A 317 -31.43 -31.34 -20.29
C PHE A 317 -31.57 -32.82 -19.92
N LYS A 318 -32.68 -33.47 -20.27
CA LYS A 318 -32.88 -34.92 -20.04
C LYS A 318 -31.77 -35.77 -20.66
N LYS A 319 -31.38 -35.47 -21.91
CA LYS A 319 -30.29 -36.17 -22.61
C LYS A 319 -28.93 -35.96 -21.95
N LEU A 320 -28.68 -34.79 -21.36
CA LEU A 320 -27.42 -34.50 -20.67
C LEU A 320 -27.33 -35.23 -19.32
N ILE A 321 -28.45 -35.34 -18.61
CA ILE A 321 -28.52 -36.04 -17.32
C ILE A 321 -28.28 -37.54 -17.50
N GLN A 322 -28.92 -38.18 -18.49
CA GLN A 322 -28.75 -39.61 -18.79
C GLN A 322 -27.34 -40.03 -19.22
N LYS A 323 -26.47 -39.08 -19.61
CA LYS A 323 -25.09 -39.35 -20.04
C LYS A 323 -24.07 -39.36 -18.90
N LYS A 324 -24.46 -38.94 -17.70
CA LYS A 324 -23.61 -38.89 -16.51
C LYS A 324 -23.54 -40.25 -15.83
#